data_AF-A0A3A4RA46-F1
#
_entry.id   AF-A0A3A4RA46-F1
#
_cell.length_a   1.000
_cell.length_b   1.000
_cell.length_c   1.000
_cell.angle_alpha   90.00
_cell.angle_beta   90.00
_cell.angle_gamma   90.00
#
_symmetry.space_group_name_H-M   'P 1'
#
loop_
_entity.id
_entity.type
_entity.pdbx_description
1 polymer ?
#
loop_
_entity_poly.entity_id
_entity_poly.type
_entity_poly.pdbx_seq_one_letter_code
_entity_poly.pdbx_strand_id
1 'polypeptide(L)'
;MILMLISRFWNNWKSALVIVKPETVTRWHRKGFKIYWRWNSRKTGRPTIDWELPVLDNHSSFWLTINIEYITEAFDKKKQVKFGQKSETLMKFKNINKRTVKHYKFIEGLTNPIVEALKYQECFERKGVSTKAEVGEILGVSRARVVQYLNLLKLPNPIIDFMLENHENKRICQFFTERRLRPLTQIEDKIQCLEKFHILLDEKKGGDMVFSVVQQ
;
A
#
# COMPACT_ATOMS: atom_id res chain seq x y z
N MET A 1 -23.42 -23.81 27.56
CA MET A 1 -22.59 -23.70 28.80
C MET A 1 -23.38 -23.38 30.07
N ILE A 2 -24.24 -22.35 30.13
CA ILE A 2 -25.02 -22.02 31.34
C ILE A 2 -25.89 -23.18 31.87
N LEU A 3 -26.60 -23.92 30.99
CA LEU A 3 -27.42 -25.07 31.40
C LEU A 3 -26.59 -26.24 31.98
N MET A 4 -25.36 -26.43 31.52
CA MET A 4 -24.46 -27.46 32.07
C MET A 4 -24.02 -27.12 33.49
N LEU A 5 -23.74 -25.85 33.78
CA LEU A 5 -23.38 -25.41 35.13
C LEU A 5 -24.57 -25.54 36.10
N ILE A 6 -25.77 -25.17 35.65
CA ILE A 6 -27.01 -25.31 36.45
C ILE A 6 -27.31 -26.79 36.72
N SER A 7 -27.14 -27.66 35.72
CA SER A 7 -27.35 -29.11 35.90
C SER A 7 -26.41 -29.76 36.91
N ARG A 8 -25.26 -29.13 37.19
CA ARG A 8 -24.24 -29.64 38.12
C ARG A 8 -24.46 -29.19 39.56
N PHE A 9 -25.21 -28.11 39.77
CA PHE A 9 -25.48 -27.54 41.09
C PHE A 9 -26.93 -27.74 41.55
N TRP A 10 -27.82 -28.22 40.68
CA TRP A 10 -29.25 -28.39 41.00
C TRP A 10 -29.78 -29.70 40.40
N ASN A 11 -30.16 -30.67 41.24
CA ASN A 11 -30.60 -32.01 40.78
C ASN A 11 -31.93 -31.99 39.98
N ASN A 12 -32.87 -31.09 40.30
CA ASN A 12 -34.16 -30.91 39.59
C ASN A 12 -34.15 -29.81 38.50
N TRP A 13 -33.03 -29.59 37.81
CA TRP A 13 -32.93 -28.55 36.77
C TRP A 13 -33.88 -28.77 35.57
N LYS A 14 -34.26 -30.03 35.29
CA LYS A 14 -35.14 -30.38 34.17
C LYS A 14 -36.54 -29.78 34.29
N SER A 15 -37.10 -29.71 35.50
CA SER A 15 -38.40 -29.09 35.77
C SER A 15 -38.41 -27.58 35.52
N ALA A 16 -37.29 -26.89 35.76
CA ALA A 16 -37.16 -25.47 35.43
C ALA A 16 -37.05 -25.24 33.91
N LEU A 17 -36.51 -26.21 33.16
CA LEU A 17 -36.39 -26.12 31.70
C LEU A 17 -37.75 -26.13 30.99
N VAL A 18 -38.76 -26.76 31.59
CA VAL A 18 -40.14 -26.79 31.07
C VAL A 18 -40.81 -25.41 31.13
N ILE A 19 -40.40 -24.58 32.10
CA ILE A 19 -40.97 -23.24 32.33
C ILE A 19 -40.28 -22.18 31.45
N VAL A 20 -39.02 -22.40 31.07
CA VAL A 20 -38.21 -21.41 30.36
C VAL A 20 -38.25 -21.65 28.85
N LYS A 21 -38.85 -20.72 28.10
CA LYS A 21 -38.83 -20.74 26.63
C LYS A 21 -37.39 -20.71 26.09
N PRO A 22 -37.05 -21.51 25.06
CA PRO A 22 -35.70 -21.59 24.49
C PRO A 22 -35.18 -20.25 23.93
N GLU A 23 -36.09 -19.40 23.49
CA GLU A 23 -35.82 -18.03 23.04
C GLU A 23 -35.16 -17.18 24.13
N THR A 24 -35.59 -17.35 25.38
CA THR A 24 -35.09 -16.60 26.53
C THR A 24 -33.65 -16.98 26.86
N VAL A 25 -33.34 -18.28 26.84
CA VAL A 25 -31.98 -18.81 27.06
C VAL A 25 -31.01 -18.30 25.99
N THR A 26 -31.46 -18.28 24.73
CA THR A 26 -30.66 -17.77 23.61
C THR A 26 -30.40 -16.26 23.75
N ARG A 27 -31.39 -15.50 24.23
CA ARG A 27 -31.25 -14.05 24.50
C ARG A 27 -30.26 -13.79 25.65
N TRP A 28 -30.29 -14.60 26.70
CA TRP A 28 -29.32 -14.52 27.80
C TRP A 28 -27.90 -14.84 27.33
N HIS A 29 -27.73 -15.86 26.49
CA HIS A 29 -26.44 -16.20 25.89
C HIS A 29 -25.88 -15.05 25.06
N ARG A 30 -26.69 -14.47 24.16
CA ARG A 30 -26.26 -13.34 23.31
C ARG A 30 -25.87 -12.12 24.14
N LYS A 31 -26.64 -11.79 25.20
CA LYS A 31 -26.32 -10.69 26.11
C LYS A 31 -25.04 -10.96 26.91
N GLY A 32 -24.92 -12.16 27.49
CA GLY A 32 -23.74 -12.57 28.26
C GLY A 32 -22.47 -12.57 27.41
N PHE A 33 -22.54 -13.11 26.19
CA PHE A 33 -21.42 -13.13 25.26
C PHE A 33 -20.98 -11.72 24.85
N LYS A 34 -21.93 -10.81 24.62
CA LYS A 34 -21.63 -9.41 24.32
C LYS A 34 -20.96 -8.69 25.50
N ILE A 35 -21.38 -8.97 26.73
CA ILE A 35 -20.78 -8.40 27.94
C ILE A 35 -19.37 -8.96 28.15
N TYR A 36 -19.21 -10.29 28.03
CA TYR A 36 -17.93 -10.97 28.13
C TYR A 36 -16.92 -10.41 27.13
N TRP A 37 -17.30 -10.34 25.85
CA TRP A 37 -16.42 -9.77 24.82
C TRP A 37 -16.17 -8.29 25.03
N ARG A 38 -17.14 -7.51 25.51
CA ARG A 38 -16.92 -6.09 25.82
C ARG A 38 -15.98 -5.88 27.00
N TRP A 39 -15.93 -6.80 27.96
CA TRP A 39 -14.96 -6.76 29.06
C TRP A 39 -13.59 -7.24 28.60
N ASN A 40 -13.53 -8.35 27.86
CA ASN A 40 -12.28 -8.90 27.33
C ASN A 40 -11.64 -8.00 26.26
N SER A 41 -12.45 -7.24 25.52
CA SER A 41 -12.00 -6.28 24.50
C SER A 41 -11.76 -4.87 25.04
N ARG A 42 -11.90 -4.64 26.36
CA ARG A 42 -11.39 -3.41 26.99
C ARG A 42 -9.88 -3.47 26.89
N LYS A 43 -9.36 -3.01 25.75
CA LYS A 43 -7.97 -2.63 25.62
C LYS A 43 -7.71 -1.61 26.72
N THR A 44 -6.82 -1.94 27.64
CA THR A 44 -6.00 -0.92 28.31
C THR A 44 -5.54 0.01 27.19
N GLY A 45 -5.78 1.31 27.32
CA GLY A 45 -5.34 2.29 26.32
C GLY A 45 -3.83 2.16 26.06
N ARG A 46 -3.32 2.94 25.11
CA ARG A 46 -1.86 3.04 24.90
C ARG A 46 -1.20 3.33 26.26
N PRO A 47 -0.24 2.52 26.74
CA PRO A 47 0.44 2.80 27.99
C PRO A 47 1.04 4.21 27.90
N THR A 48 0.70 5.06 28.85
CA THR A 48 1.41 6.32 29.10
C THR A 48 2.81 5.95 29.52
N ILE A 49 3.78 6.25 28.65
CA ILE A 49 5.20 6.03 28.92
C ILE A 49 5.59 7.08 29.95
N ASP A 50 6.01 6.62 31.12
CA ASP A 50 6.68 7.46 32.12
C ASP A 50 8.13 7.67 31.67
N TRP A 51 8.63 8.90 31.77
CA TRP A 51 9.88 9.31 31.12
C TRP A 51 11.15 8.99 31.93
N GLU A 52 11.05 8.18 32.98
CA GLU A 52 12.22 7.72 33.72
C GLU A 52 12.76 6.44 33.08
N LEU A 53 13.79 6.59 32.23
CA LEU A 53 14.47 5.52 31.52
C LEU A 53 15.19 4.54 32.48
N PRO A 54 14.80 3.26 32.59
CA PRO A 54 15.65 2.22 33.12
C PRO A 54 16.34 1.51 31.97
N VAL A 55 17.65 1.41 32.09
CA VAL A 55 18.57 0.69 31.20
C VAL A 55 18.16 -0.78 31.08
N LEU A 56 18.10 -1.24 29.82
CA LEU A 56 18.16 -2.63 29.36
C LEU A 56 17.28 -3.66 30.10
N ASP A 57 16.09 -3.94 29.55
CA ASP A 57 15.77 -5.33 29.19
C ASP A 57 14.58 -5.43 28.23
N ASN A 58 14.82 -6.18 27.16
CA ASN A 58 13.90 -6.89 26.27
C ASN A 58 12.57 -6.25 25.81
N HIS A 59 12.49 -6.07 24.47
CA HIS A 59 11.29 -6.19 23.64
C HIS A 59 10.29 -5.02 23.49
N SER A 60 10.64 -3.77 23.81
CA SER A 60 9.69 -2.65 23.59
C SER A 60 10.32 -1.33 23.08
N SER A 61 11.21 -1.40 22.10
CA SER A 61 11.84 -0.23 21.44
C SER A 61 11.35 -0.01 20.00
N PHE A 62 10.08 -0.33 19.73
CA PHE A 62 9.41 -0.05 18.44
C PHE A 62 9.02 1.43 18.26
N TRP A 63 9.24 2.28 19.26
CA TRP A 63 8.58 3.59 19.39
C TRP A 63 9.45 4.84 19.37
N LEU A 64 10.78 4.74 19.33
CA LEU A 64 11.63 5.89 18.96
C LEU A 64 11.67 6.02 17.43
N THR A 65 10.51 6.40 16.88
CA THR A 65 10.48 7.33 15.77
C THR A 65 11.32 8.55 16.19
N ILE A 66 11.94 9.28 15.25
CA ILE A 66 12.57 10.59 15.49
C ILE A 66 14.04 10.52 15.95
N ASN A 67 14.90 9.90 15.14
CA ASN A 67 16.05 10.66 14.67
C ASN A 67 16.41 10.20 13.25
N ILE A 68 15.66 10.76 12.28
CA ILE A 68 16.20 11.29 11.03
C ILE A 68 16.98 10.28 10.16
N GLU A 69 16.40 9.83 9.04
CA GLU A 69 17.06 9.58 7.74
C GLU A 69 18.36 8.74 7.58
N TYR A 70 18.86 8.02 8.59
CA TYR A 70 20.22 7.48 8.53
C TYR A 70 20.41 5.95 8.41
N ILE A 71 19.45 5.10 8.01
CA ILE A 71 19.80 3.67 7.81
C ILE A 71 19.16 3.13 6.53
N THR A 72 19.96 3.05 5.48
CA THR A 72 19.67 2.37 4.22
C THR A 72 19.60 0.85 4.44
N GLU A 73 18.75 0.24 3.62
CA GLU A 73 18.85 -1.12 3.07
C GLU A 73 19.50 -2.23 3.91
N ALA A 74 18.62 -3.17 4.29
CA ALA A 74 18.92 -4.55 4.63
C ALA A 74 19.86 -4.82 5.82
N PHE A 75 19.32 -5.58 6.79
CA PHE A 75 20.12 -6.40 7.68
C PHE A 75 20.88 -7.44 6.83
N ASP A 76 22.04 -7.09 6.29
CA ASP A 76 23.04 -8.08 5.87
C ASP A 76 23.62 -8.76 7.13
N LYS A 77 24.05 -10.01 7.00
CA LYS A 77 24.50 -10.93 8.06
C LYS A 77 25.61 -10.36 8.98
N LYS A 78 26.15 -9.18 8.68
CA LYS A 78 27.27 -8.51 9.35
C LYS A 78 26.92 -7.31 10.24
N LYS A 79 25.64 -6.96 10.44
CA LYS A 79 25.19 -5.93 11.42
C LYS A 79 25.95 -4.59 11.34
N GLN A 80 26.13 -4.02 10.15
CA GLN A 80 26.74 -2.68 10.01
C GLN A 80 25.69 -1.61 9.70
N VAL A 81 25.76 -0.48 10.41
CA VAL A 81 24.87 0.68 10.23
C VAL A 81 25.51 1.62 9.21
N LYS A 82 24.79 1.98 8.13
CA LYS A 82 25.21 2.97 7.14
C LYS A 82 24.33 4.22 7.19
N PHE A 83 24.94 5.37 7.43
CA PHE A 83 24.28 6.69 7.47
C PHE A 83 23.89 7.16 6.04
N GLY A 84 22.60 7.34 5.78
CA GLY A 84 22.05 7.89 4.52
C GLY A 84 21.91 9.42 4.52
N GLN A 85 21.78 10.06 3.35
CA GLN A 85 21.61 11.52 3.24
C GLN A 85 20.12 11.89 3.21
N LYS A 86 19.73 12.93 3.95
CA LYS A 86 18.38 13.50 3.99
C LYS A 86 17.93 13.94 2.59
N SER A 87 16.78 13.47 2.14
CA SER A 87 16.22 13.84 0.82
C SER A 87 15.80 15.32 0.81
N GLU A 88 16.18 16.04 -0.24
CA GLU A 88 15.99 17.49 -0.37
C GLU A 88 14.53 17.92 -0.17
N THR A 89 13.57 17.11 -0.60
CA THR A 89 12.15 17.39 -0.43
C THR A 89 11.68 17.29 1.02
N LEU A 90 12.28 16.42 1.84
CA LEU A 90 11.95 16.27 3.27
C LEU A 90 12.58 17.37 4.13
N MET A 91 13.60 18.07 3.62
CA MET A 91 14.17 19.26 4.29
C MET A 91 13.14 20.38 4.48
N LYS A 92 12.09 20.42 3.64
CA LYS A 92 11.03 21.43 3.68
C LYS A 92 10.14 21.34 4.93
N PHE A 93 10.09 20.18 5.59
CA PHE A 93 9.23 19.98 6.76
C PHE A 93 9.99 20.24 8.06
N LYS A 94 9.50 21.22 8.85
CA LYS A 94 10.02 21.52 10.19
C LYS A 94 9.85 20.34 11.16
N ASN A 95 8.70 19.65 11.09
CA ASN A 95 8.38 18.48 11.92
C ASN A 95 7.94 17.32 11.03
N ILE A 96 8.62 16.19 11.12
CA ILE A 96 8.33 14.99 10.32
C ILE A 96 7.61 13.97 11.19
N ASN A 97 6.41 13.54 10.76
CA ASN A 97 5.66 12.49 11.44
C ASN A 97 5.63 11.19 10.61
N LYS A 98 5.25 10.07 11.23
CA LYS A 98 5.19 8.74 10.58
C LYS A 98 4.29 8.71 9.34
N ARG A 99 3.19 9.45 9.33
CA ARG A 99 2.27 9.52 8.18
C ARG A 99 2.94 10.27 7.03
N THR A 100 3.60 11.39 7.31
CA THR A 100 4.36 12.19 6.35
C THR A 100 5.47 11.34 5.73
N VAL A 101 6.25 10.60 6.53
CA VAL A 101 7.29 9.68 6.01
C VAL A 101 6.67 8.59 5.14
N LYS A 102 5.58 7.95 5.57
CA LYS A 102 4.94 6.88 4.79
C LYS A 102 4.41 7.41 3.45
N HIS A 103 3.77 8.57 3.47
CA HIS A 103 3.24 9.22 2.27
C HIS A 103 4.37 9.65 1.33
N TYR A 104 5.44 10.22 1.88
CA TYR A 104 6.59 10.64 1.11
C TYR A 104 7.35 9.47 0.49
N LYS A 105 7.62 8.41 1.27
CA LYS A 105 8.22 7.16 0.76
C LYS A 105 7.40 6.55 -0.38
N PHE A 106 6.08 6.64 -0.29
CA PHE A 106 5.20 6.25 -1.38
C PHE A 106 5.40 7.12 -2.63
N ILE A 107 5.46 8.45 -2.46
CA ILE A 107 5.66 9.39 -3.59
C ILE A 107 7.05 9.24 -4.23
N GLU A 108 8.11 9.12 -3.43
CA GLU A 108 9.46 8.90 -3.97
C GLU A 108 9.55 7.60 -4.76
N GLY A 109 8.90 6.55 -4.26
CA GLY A 109 8.81 5.26 -4.94
C GLY A 109 7.93 5.24 -6.19
N LEU A 110 7.23 6.33 -6.54
CA LEU A 110 6.50 6.42 -7.81
C LEU A 110 7.51 6.47 -8.95
N THR A 111 7.49 5.42 -9.75
CA THR A 111 8.21 5.31 -11.02
C THR A 111 7.25 5.53 -12.17
N ASN A 112 7.74 6.17 -13.22
CA ASN A 112 7.00 6.30 -14.46
C ASN A 112 6.85 4.89 -15.08
N PRO A 113 5.63 4.46 -15.46
CA PRO A 113 5.41 3.12 -15.99
C PRO A 113 6.12 2.88 -17.33
N ILE A 114 6.31 3.91 -18.16
CA ILE A 114 7.02 3.80 -19.44
C ILE A 114 8.52 3.63 -19.20
N VAL A 115 9.11 4.39 -18.27
CA VAL A 115 10.52 4.23 -17.89
C VAL A 115 10.78 2.84 -17.30
N GLU A 116 9.88 2.36 -16.44
CA GLU A 116 9.96 0.99 -15.90
C GLU A 116 9.80 -0.07 -17.00
N ALA A 117 8.96 0.17 -18.01
CA ALA A 117 8.82 -0.72 -19.15
C ALA A 117 10.07 -0.75 -20.04
N LEU A 118 10.70 0.39 -20.29
CA LEU A 118 11.98 0.47 -21.01
C LEU A 118 13.08 -0.30 -20.30
N LYS A 119 13.14 -0.22 -18.96
CA LYS A 119 14.06 -1.05 -18.16
C LYS A 119 13.84 -2.54 -18.40
N TYR A 120 12.59 -2.98 -18.51
CA TYR A 120 12.28 -4.38 -18.80
C TYR A 120 12.67 -4.77 -20.23
N GLN A 121 12.50 -3.85 -21.19
CA GLN A 121 12.92 -4.05 -22.57
C GLN A 121 14.45 -4.17 -22.67
N GLU A 122 15.19 -3.25 -22.07
CA GLU A 122 16.65 -3.28 -22.04
C GLU A 122 17.15 -4.59 -21.42
N CYS A 123 16.55 -5.02 -20.31
CA CYS A 123 16.89 -6.29 -19.68
C CYS A 123 16.62 -7.50 -20.58
N PHE A 124 15.59 -7.45 -21.41
CA PHE A 124 15.26 -8.51 -22.36
C PHE A 124 16.20 -8.52 -23.58
N GLU A 125 16.71 -7.36 -23.98
CA GLU A 125 17.64 -7.22 -25.11
C GLU A 125 19.09 -7.58 -24.75
N ARG A 126 19.41 -7.72 -23.45
CA ARG A 126 20.73 -8.17 -22.99
C ARG A 126 21.02 -9.59 -23.48
N LYS A 127 22.24 -9.80 -23.98
CA LYS A 127 22.74 -11.12 -24.39
C LYS A 127 22.60 -12.12 -23.24
N GLY A 128 21.96 -13.26 -23.52
CA GLY A 128 21.74 -14.34 -22.56
C GLY A 128 20.32 -14.45 -22.05
N VAL A 129 19.50 -13.38 -22.15
CA VAL A 129 18.10 -13.42 -21.75
C VAL A 129 17.23 -13.79 -22.94
N SER A 130 16.53 -14.92 -22.87
CA SER A 130 15.72 -15.42 -23.99
C SER A 130 14.22 -15.27 -23.73
N THR A 131 13.79 -15.24 -22.47
CA THR A 131 12.37 -15.27 -22.12
C THR A 131 11.93 -14.10 -21.23
N LYS A 132 10.64 -13.76 -21.31
CA LYS A 132 10.03 -12.76 -20.41
C LYS A 132 9.92 -13.24 -18.95
N ALA A 133 10.00 -14.55 -18.72
CA ALA A 133 10.02 -15.12 -17.37
C ALA A 133 11.37 -14.85 -16.70
N GLU A 134 12.45 -15.07 -17.43
CA GLU A 134 13.83 -14.81 -17.00
C GLU A 134 14.07 -13.33 -16.65
N VAL A 135 13.54 -12.39 -17.45
CA VAL A 135 13.52 -10.96 -17.09
C VAL A 135 12.84 -10.73 -15.74
N GLY A 136 11.74 -11.44 -15.47
CA GLY A 136 11.02 -11.37 -14.21
C GLY A 136 11.84 -11.89 -13.04
N GLU A 137 12.54 -13.02 -13.22
CA GLU A 137 13.44 -13.58 -12.22
C GLU A 137 14.60 -12.62 -11.89
N ILE A 138 15.24 -12.05 -12.91
CA ILE A 138 16.35 -11.08 -12.76
C ILE A 138 15.91 -9.84 -11.99
N LEU A 139 14.71 -9.32 -12.28
CA LEU A 139 14.20 -8.09 -11.69
C LEU A 139 13.33 -8.30 -10.44
N GLY A 140 13.14 -9.56 -10.01
CA GLY A 140 12.32 -9.90 -8.85
C GLY A 140 10.81 -9.63 -9.03
N VAL A 141 10.29 -9.74 -10.26
CA VAL A 141 8.89 -9.49 -10.60
C VAL A 141 8.25 -10.66 -11.34
N SER A 142 6.92 -10.76 -11.28
CA SER A 142 6.21 -11.80 -12.04
C SER A 142 6.36 -11.63 -13.56
N ARG A 143 6.42 -12.74 -14.30
CA ARG A 143 6.37 -12.76 -15.78
C ARG A 143 5.19 -11.96 -16.34
N ALA A 144 4.02 -12.03 -15.69
CA ALA A 144 2.84 -11.29 -16.10
C ALA A 144 3.04 -9.76 -16.04
N ARG A 145 3.72 -9.27 -14.99
CA ARG A 145 4.08 -7.85 -14.85
C ARG A 145 5.01 -7.41 -15.98
N VAL A 146 6.03 -8.22 -16.29
CA VAL A 146 6.96 -7.93 -17.41
C VAL A 146 6.20 -7.76 -18.71
N VAL A 147 5.31 -8.70 -19.04
CA VAL A 147 4.50 -8.65 -20.27
C VAL A 147 3.57 -7.43 -20.29
N GLN A 148 2.92 -7.11 -19.18
CA GLN A 148 2.02 -5.95 -19.07
C GLN A 148 2.76 -4.64 -19.36
N TYR A 149 3.92 -4.45 -18.75
CA TYR A 149 4.73 -3.25 -18.94
C TYR A 149 5.29 -3.16 -20.35
N LEU A 150 5.79 -4.26 -20.92
CA LEU A 150 6.26 -4.26 -22.31
C LEU A 150 5.14 -3.97 -23.32
N ASN A 151 3.91 -4.36 -23.02
CA ASN A 151 2.77 -3.98 -23.86
C ASN A 151 2.48 -2.47 -23.83
N LEU A 152 2.88 -1.74 -22.78
CA LEU A 152 2.76 -0.28 -22.76
C LEU A 152 3.64 0.38 -23.83
N LEU A 153 4.76 -0.25 -24.22
CA LEU A 153 5.64 0.27 -25.26
C LEU A 153 5.04 0.16 -26.67
N LYS A 154 3.88 -0.48 -26.80
CA LYS A 154 3.09 -0.52 -28.05
C LYS A 154 2.19 0.71 -28.21
N LEU A 155 2.10 1.58 -27.20
CA LEU A 155 1.32 2.81 -27.28
C LEU A 155 1.87 3.73 -28.38
N PRO A 156 1.02 4.60 -28.96
CA PRO A 156 1.48 5.64 -29.88
C PRO A 156 2.61 6.48 -29.27
N ASN A 157 3.65 6.77 -30.06
CA ASN A 157 4.81 7.57 -29.65
C ASN A 157 4.43 8.90 -28.96
N PRO A 158 3.41 9.67 -29.40
CA PRO A 158 3.04 10.90 -28.70
C PRO A 158 2.70 10.70 -27.21
N ILE A 159 2.13 9.54 -26.85
CA ILE A 159 1.84 9.19 -25.45
C ILE A 159 3.13 8.82 -24.71
N ILE A 160 3.99 8.04 -25.36
CA ILE A 160 5.28 7.62 -24.80
C ILE A 160 6.18 8.83 -24.54
N ASP A 161 6.32 9.72 -25.53
CA ASP A 161 7.14 10.93 -25.48
C ASP A 161 6.66 11.86 -24.38
N PHE A 162 5.34 12.14 -24.30
CA PHE A 162 4.76 12.92 -23.21
C PHE A 162 5.10 12.33 -21.82
N MET A 163 4.99 11.01 -21.69
CA MET A 163 5.31 10.32 -20.43
C MET A 163 6.80 10.42 -20.11
N LEU A 164 7.69 10.33 -21.10
CA LEU A 164 9.13 10.44 -20.90
C LEU A 164 9.55 11.88 -20.57
N GLU A 165 9.01 12.89 -21.25
CA GLU A 165 9.26 14.30 -20.95
C GLU A 165 8.88 14.66 -19.50
N ASN A 166 7.83 14.02 -18.98
CA ASN A 166 7.29 14.29 -17.66
C ASN A 166 7.70 13.26 -16.58
N HIS A 167 8.75 12.47 -16.82
CA HIS A 167 9.11 11.35 -15.95
C HIS A 167 9.50 11.75 -14.51
N GLU A 168 10.01 12.96 -14.30
CA GLU A 168 10.34 13.47 -12.96
C GLU A 168 9.10 13.98 -12.20
N ASN A 169 8.01 14.30 -12.91
CA ASN A 169 6.82 14.86 -12.31
C ASN A 169 6.03 13.79 -11.55
N LYS A 170 6.20 13.77 -10.23
CA LYS A 170 5.54 12.80 -9.35
C LYS A 170 4.02 12.86 -9.39
N ARG A 171 3.41 14.02 -9.70
CA ARG A 171 1.94 14.13 -9.85
C ARG A 171 1.44 13.39 -11.09
N ILE A 172 2.22 13.44 -12.17
CA ILE A 172 1.93 12.73 -13.42
C ILE A 172 2.14 11.22 -13.20
N CYS A 173 3.24 10.82 -12.56
CA CYS A 173 3.49 9.42 -12.21
C CYS A 173 2.42 8.84 -11.26
N GLN A 174 1.90 9.64 -10.34
CA GLN A 174 0.80 9.22 -9.45
C GLN A 174 -0.50 8.99 -10.21
N PHE A 175 -0.78 9.82 -11.22
CA PHE A 175 -2.01 9.71 -12.00
C PHE A 175 -1.91 8.61 -13.07
N PHE A 176 -0.91 8.68 -13.95
CA PHE A 176 -0.70 7.73 -15.03
C PHE A 176 0.07 6.50 -14.55
N THR A 177 -0.67 5.59 -13.90
CA THR A 177 -0.18 4.26 -13.53
C THR A 177 -0.31 3.28 -14.70
N GLU A 178 0.42 2.16 -14.67
CA GLU A 178 0.27 1.05 -15.64
C GLU A 178 -1.21 0.70 -15.85
N ARG A 179 -1.99 0.59 -14.76
CA ARG A 179 -3.40 0.22 -14.80
C ARG A 179 -4.28 1.20 -15.57
N ARG A 180 -3.96 2.50 -15.55
CA ARG A 180 -4.71 3.53 -16.28
C ARG A 180 -4.29 3.60 -17.76
N LEU A 181 -3.05 3.28 -18.08
CA LEU A 181 -2.56 3.25 -19.46
C LEU A 181 -2.93 1.95 -20.18
N ARG A 182 -3.08 0.84 -19.46
CA ARG A 182 -3.37 -0.48 -20.03
C ARG A 182 -4.60 -0.52 -20.95
N PRO A 183 -5.75 0.10 -20.64
CA PRO A 183 -6.90 0.10 -21.54
C PRO A 183 -6.62 0.78 -22.89
N LEU A 184 -5.64 1.69 -22.96
CA LEU A 184 -5.26 2.35 -24.21
C LEU A 184 -4.52 1.38 -25.15
N THR A 185 -3.76 0.43 -24.59
CA THR A 185 -3.04 -0.59 -25.37
C THR A 185 -3.95 -1.57 -26.11
N GLN A 186 -5.24 -1.61 -25.78
CA GLN A 186 -6.24 -2.49 -26.38
C GLN A 186 -6.97 -1.85 -27.58
N ILE A 187 -6.75 -0.55 -27.82
CA ILE A 187 -7.42 0.18 -28.90
C ILE A 187 -6.56 0.02 -30.16
N GLU A 188 -7.14 -0.54 -31.21
CA GLU A 188 -6.44 -0.77 -32.48
C GLU A 188 -6.24 0.53 -33.26
N ASP A 189 -7.25 1.41 -33.25
CA ASP A 189 -7.17 2.72 -33.91
C ASP A 189 -6.33 3.71 -33.09
N LYS A 190 -5.24 4.18 -33.70
CA LYS A 190 -4.31 5.14 -33.09
C LYS A 190 -4.98 6.48 -32.78
N ILE A 191 -5.91 6.94 -33.62
CA ILE A 191 -6.57 8.25 -33.43
C ILE A 191 -7.48 8.17 -32.21
N GLN A 192 -8.36 7.17 -32.16
CA GLN A 192 -9.23 6.93 -31.02
C GLN A 192 -8.45 6.72 -29.71
N CYS A 193 -7.29 6.04 -29.78
CA CYS A 193 -6.40 5.89 -28.63
C CYS A 193 -5.88 7.25 -28.12
N LEU A 194 -5.49 8.16 -29.01
CA LEU A 194 -5.02 9.49 -28.67
C LEU A 194 -6.15 10.36 -28.10
N GLU A 195 -7.34 10.34 -28.69
CA GLU A 195 -8.50 11.06 -28.15
C GLU A 195 -8.81 10.64 -26.72
N LYS A 196 -8.82 9.33 -26.45
CA LYS A 196 -9.05 8.80 -25.11
C LYS A 196 -7.94 9.22 -24.14
N PHE A 197 -6.70 9.30 -24.60
CA PHE A 197 -5.60 9.82 -23.80
C PHE A 197 -5.76 11.32 -23.49
N HIS A 198 -6.21 12.12 -24.46
CA HIS A 198 -6.53 13.54 -24.24
C HIS A 198 -7.66 13.71 -23.21
N ILE A 199 -8.72 12.90 -23.28
CA ILE A 199 -9.78 12.90 -22.25
C ILE A 199 -9.19 12.60 -20.86
N LEU A 200 -8.26 11.65 -20.74
CA LEU A 200 -7.57 11.37 -19.47
C LEU A 200 -6.70 12.53 -18.99
N LEU A 201 -6.09 13.29 -19.90
CA LEU A 201 -5.36 14.51 -19.56
C LEU A 201 -6.29 15.60 -19.07
N ASP A 202 -7.48 15.74 -19.65
CA ASP A 202 -8.46 16.73 -19.24
C ASP A 202 -9.09 16.39 -17.89
N GLU A 203 -9.35 15.10 -17.61
CA GLU A 203 -9.71 14.63 -16.25
C GLU A 203 -8.65 15.01 -15.22
N LYS A 204 -7.36 14.96 -15.60
CA LYS A 204 -6.26 15.36 -14.72
C LYS A 204 -6.21 16.89 -14.50
N LYS A 205 -6.46 17.66 -15.55
CA LYS A 205 -6.52 19.15 -15.51
C LYS A 205 -7.74 19.65 -14.73
N GLY A 206 -8.82 18.88 -14.67
CA GLY A 206 -10.06 19.18 -13.94
C GLY A 206 -9.95 19.34 -12.41
N GLY A 207 -8.74 19.29 -11.84
CA GLY A 207 -8.47 19.63 -10.43
C GLY A 207 -7.62 20.89 -10.21
N ASP A 208 -6.96 21.43 -11.24
CA ASP A 208 -6.05 22.59 -11.16
C ASP A 208 -6.27 23.51 -12.41
N MET A 209 -7.44 24.15 -12.50
CA MET A 209 -7.83 25.24 -13.43
C MET A 209 -7.87 24.99 -14.96
N VAL A 210 -9.09 25.06 -15.49
CA VAL A 210 -9.58 25.66 -16.75
C VAL A 210 -8.53 26.46 -17.58
N PHE A 211 -8.40 26.11 -18.88
CA PHE A 211 -7.85 26.90 -20.01
C PHE A 211 -6.44 27.51 -19.86
N SER A 212 -5.41 26.95 -20.52
CA SER A 212 -4.19 27.72 -20.89
C SER A 212 -3.26 27.13 -21.96
N VAL A 213 -3.49 25.95 -22.57
CA VAL A 213 -2.50 25.38 -23.52
C VAL A 213 -3.14 24.65 -24.71
N VAL A 214 -4.13 25.28 -25.37
CA VAL A 214 -4.54 24.86 -26.73
C VAL A 214 -4.55 26.07 -27.69
N GLN A 215 -3.97 27.21 -27.29
CA GLN A 215 -3.61 28.27 -28.23
C GLN A 215 -2.20 28.78 -27.93
N GLN A 216 -1.21 28.08 -28.49
CA GLN A 216 0.04 28.64 -29.04
C GLN A 216 0.69 27.58 -29.94
#